data_AF-A0A7S0NFH0-F1
#
_entry.id   AF-A0A7S0NFH0-F1
#
_cell.length_a   1.000
_cell.length_b   1.000
_cell.length_c   1.000
_cell.angle_alpha   90.00
_cell.angle_beta   90.00
_cell.angle_gamma   90.00
#
_symmetry.space_group_name_H-M   'P 1'
#
loop_
_entity.id
_entity.type
_entity.pdbx_description
1 polymer ?
#
loop_
_entity_poly.entity_id
_entity_poly.type
_entity_poly.pdbx_seq_one_letter_code
_entity_poly.pdbx_strand_id
1 'polypeptide(L)'
;KIHLSVETWTMGIAALEFMPNAYRPLLASVYDYKTVDQVFVWESTVNRGNKDKVFLNFYAYYNAASYNPAKYFDTWEKMLSLTPIANIETCTDLDKGTYGNFRYKEDYIKFTGNTQLDCYKDIVWFSPACRRLSNYTQCVPMIVQYEYHVMLQLSFFLDFPVALLKFRDGSSAFDAVYYGVVKSGNFLFGWFKPDDNLLANRDVPVRVRMPDPNGYEQAQGKYATGLADMNPRNYMWRYLPSVDKHVTFMASKLNFYDQ
;
A
#
# COMPACT_ATOMS: atom_id res chain seq x y z
N LYS A 1 -16.66 -32.07 -0.64
CA LYS A 1 -16.79 -30.58 -0.65
C LYS A 1 -15.40 -30.01 -0.44
N ILE A 2 -14.95 -29.07 -1.27
CA ILE A 2 -13.65 -28.40 -1.10
C ILE A 2 -13.85 -27.30 -0.06
N HIS A 3 -13.11 -27.35 1.04
CA HIS A 3 -13.07 -26.29 2.05
C HIS A 3 -11.75 -25.57 1.85
N LEU A 4 -11.83 -24.33 1.37
CA LEU A 4 -10.70 -23.46 1.09
C LEU A 4 -10.64 -22.40 2.19
N SER A 5 -9.50 -22.28 2.85
CA SER A 5 -9.25 -21.22 3.82
C SER A 5 -8.18 -20.30 3.26
N VAL A 6 -8.50 -19.01 3.18
CA VAL A 6 -7.52 -17.95 2.87
C VAL A 6 -7.22 -17.26 4.18
N GLU A 7 -5.95 -17.26 4.56
CA GLU A 7 -5.53 -16.70 5.83
C GLU A 7 -4.58 -15.52 5.65
N THR A 8 -4.74 -14.55 6.55
CA THR A 8 -4.16 -13.21 6.44
C THR A 8 -3.20 -12.88 7.59
N TRP A 9 -2.91 -13.83 8.49
CA TRP A 9 -2.00 -13.62 9.61
C TRP A 9 -1.10 -14.85 9.79
N THR A 10 0.11 -14.67 10.31
CA THR A 10 1.13 -15.72 10.35
C THR A 10 0.82 -16.87 11.33
N MET A 11 -0.22 -16.74 12.16
CA MET A 11 -0.52 -17.71 13.22
C MET A 11 -1.51 -18.82 12.84
N GLY A 12 -2.29 -18.70 11.78
CA GLY A 12 -3.34 -19.70 11.56
C GLY A 12 -2.85 -20.94 10.84
N ILE A 13 -1.67 -21.00 10.22
CA ILE A 13 -1.06 -22.32 9.92
C ILE A 13 -0.93 -23.13 11.22
N ALA A 14 -0.44 -22.51 12.29
CA ALA A 14 -0.38 -23.16 13.60
C ALA A 14 -1.79 -23.48 14.11
N ALA A 15 -2.76 -22.57 13.99
CA ALA A 15 -4.15 -22.85 14.38
C ALA A 15 -4.77 -24.02 13.59
N LEU A 16 -4.47 -24.14 12.29
CA LEU A 16 -4.90 -25.24 11.43
C LEU A 16 -4.29 -26.57 11.86
N GLU A 17 -3.04 -26.57 12.33
CA GLU A 17 -2.40 -27.76 12.89
C GLU A 17 -3.05 -28.24 14.19
N PHE A 18 -3.69 -27.35 14.96
CA PHE A 18 -4.42 -27.68 16.17
C PHE A 18 -5.91 -27.99 15.95
N MET A 19 -6.47 -27.75 14.76
CA MET A 19 -7.86 -28.13 14.47
C MET A 19 -8.04 -29.66 14.42
N PRO A 20 -9.21 -30.20 14.82
CA PRO A 20 -9.50 -31.62 14.60
C PRO A 20 -9.54 -31.95 13.11
N ASN A 21 -9.09 -33.15 12.71
CA ASN A 21 -8.96 -33.55 11.31
C ASN A 21 -10.25 -33.36 10.48
N ALA A 22 -11.42 -33.52 11.08
CA ALA A 22 -12.71 -33.34 10.40
C ALA A 22 -12.99 -31.89 9.96
N TYR A 23 -12.29 -30.91 10.52
CA TYR A 23 -12.49 -29.48 10.28
C TYR A 23 -11.31 -28.80 9.59
N ARG A 24 -10.20 -29.50 9.36
CA ARG A 24 -9.04 -28.94 8.65
C ARG A 24 -9.40 -28.69 7.18
N PRO A 25 -9.08 -27.51 6.63
CA PRO A 25 -9.29 -27.24 5.22
C PRO A 25 -8.38 -28.13 4.37
N LEU A 26 -8.89 -28.54 3.21
CA LEU A 26 -8.13 -29.35 2.23
C LEU A 26 -7.08 -28.51 1.50
N LEU A 27 -7.34 -27.20 1.40
CA LEU A 27 -6.43 -26.22 0.85
C LEU A 27 -6.37 -24.99 1.75
N ALA A 28 -5.15 -24.59 2.10
CA ALA A 28 -4.89 -23.33 2.80
C ALA A 28 -4.03 -22.44 1.91
N SER A 29 -4.45 -21.20 1.70
CA SER A 29 -3.65 -20.19 1.02
C SER A 29 -3.25 -19.14 2.06
N VAL A 30 -1.96 -18.88 2.18
CA VAL A 30 -1.41 -17.89 3.13
C VAL A 30 -0.69 -16.85 2.32
N TYR A 31 -1.04 -15.59 2.47
CA TYR A 31 -0.32 -14.53 1.78
C TYR A 31 1.07 -14.30 2.40
N ASP A 32 2.11 -14.21 1.56
CA ASP A 32 3.45 -13.84 2.01
C ASP A 32 3.48 -12.33 2.33
N TYR A 33 3.71 -12.01 3.60
CA TYR A 33 3.68 -10.65 4.15
C TYR A 33 5.01 -9.90 4.02
N LYS A 34 5.86 -10.26 3.07
CA LYS A 34 7.22 -9.68 3.04
C LYS A 34 7.27 -8.17 2.79
N THR A 35 6.22 -7.55 2.23
CA THR A 35 6.08 -6.08 2.11
C THR A 35 4.62 -5.71 1.89
N VAL A 36 4.00 -5.00 2.83
CA VAL A 36 2.53 -5.02 2.96
C VAL A 36 1.86 -3.65 3.09
N ASP A 37 2.41 -2.64 2.44
CA ASP A 37 1.65 -1.42 2.17
C ASP A 37 1.86 -1.03 0.71
N GLN A 38 0.90 -1.34 -0.15
CA GLN A 38 0.97 -0.98 -1.57
C GLN A 38 0.19 0.31 -1.79
N VAL A 39 0.58 1.08 -2.81
CA VAL A 39 -0.11 2.33 -3.14
C VAL A 39 -1.23 2.04 -4.13
N PHE A 40 -2.41 2.56 -3.85
CA PHE A 40 -3.59 2.41 -4.69
C PHE A 40 -4.21 3.76 -5.03
N VAL A 41 -5.07 3.71 -6.03
CA VAL A 41 -5.93 4.79 -6.49
C VAL A 41 -7.28 4.20 -6.86
N TRP A 42 -8.34 4.99 -6.87
CA TRP A 42 -9.65 4.52 -7.34
C TRP A 42 -9.70 4.30 -8.86
N GLU A 43 -10.38 3.25 -9.31
CA GLU A 43 -10.59 2.95 -10.73
C GLU A 43 -11.24 4.12 -11.47
N SER A 44 -12.18 4.82 -10.83
CA SER A 44 -12.77 6.04 -11.42
C SER A 44 -11.73 7.11 -11.79
N THR A 45 -10.67 7.25 -11.01
CA THR A 45 -9.57 8.19 -11.27
C THR A 45 -8.76 7.75 -12.49
N VAL A 46 -8.43 6.45 -12.57
CA VAL A 46 -7.75 5.86 -13.73
C VAL A 46 -8.60 6.03 -15.00
N ASN A 47 -9.89 5.76 -14.91
CA ASN A 47 -10.83 5.90 -16.02
C ASN A 47 -10.97 7.35 -16.50
N ARG A 48 -10.93 8.35 -15.60
CA ARG A 48 -10.87 9.77 -15.99
C ARG A 48 -9.60 10.08 -16.77
N GLY A 49 -8.44 9.61 -16.28
CA GLY A 49 -7.16 9.76 -16.98
C GLY A 49 -7.20 9.18 -18.40
N ASN A 50 -7.67 7.91 -18.51
CA ASN A 50 -7.75 7.21 -19.78
C ASN A 50 -8.62 7.94 -20.82
N LYS A 51 -9.74 8.55 -20.39
CA LYS A 51 -10.61 9.36 -21.27
C LYS A 51 -9.88 10.57 -21.86
N ASP A 52 -9.01 11.19 -21.07
CA ASP A 52 -8.20 12.33 -21.48
C ASP A 52 -6.91 11.90 -22.22
N LYS A 53 -6.76 10.62 -22.54
CA LYS A 53 -5.53 10.00 -23.08
C LYS A 53 -4.31 10.21 -22.19
N VAL A 54 -4.54 10.52 -20.92
CA VAL A 54 -3.52 10.51 -19.88
C VAL A 54 -3.53 9.13 -19.28
N PHE A 55 -2.59 8.31 -19.71
CA PHE A 55 -2.38 7.01 -19.09
C PHE A 55 -1.77 7.24 -17.72
N LEU A 56 -2.63 7.43 -16.72
CA LEU A 56 -2.28 7.43 -15.30
C LEU A 56 -1.87 5.99 -14.92
N ASN A 57 -0.78 5.52 -15.51
CA ASN A 57 -0.15 4.23 -15.34
C ASN A 57 1.37 4.40 -15.39
N PHE A 58 2.07 3.46 -14.76
CA PHE A 58 3.52 3.21 -14.68
C PHE A 58 4.47 4.42 -14.56
N TYR A 59 4.44 5.40 -15.45
CA TYR A 59 5.37 6.53 -15.50
C TYR A 59 4.70 7.91 -15.48
N ALA A 60 3.43 8.02 -15.91
CA ALA A 60 2.81 9.34 -15.96
C ALA A 60 2.61 9.93 -14.57
N TYR A 61 2.26 9.10 -13.57
CA TYR A 61 2.14 9.52 -12.17
C TYR A 61 3.38 10.23 -11.64
N TYR A 62 4.55 9.75 -12.05
CA TYR A 62 5.85 10.25 -11.63
C TYR A 62 6.23 11.57 -12.31
N ASN A 63 5.50 11.96 -13.34
CA ASN A 63 5.80 13.17 -14.09
C ASN A 63 4.57 14.08 -14.15
N ALA A 64 4.38 14.94 -13.14
CA ALA A 64 3.32 15.97 -13.18
C ALA A 64 3.52 17.02 -14.29
N ALA A 65 4.65 17.05 -15.02
CA ALA A 65 4.71 17.84 -16.24
C ALA A 65 3.90 17.21 -17.39
N SER A 66 3.60 15.90 -17.32
CA SER A 66 2.86 15.17 -18.35
C SER A 66 1.33 15.27 -18.21
N TYR A 67 0.81 15.74 -17.07
CA TYR A 67 -0.63 15.91 -16.82
C TYR A 67 -0.91 16.91 -15.71
N ASN A 68 -2.12 17.47 -15.65
CA ASN A 68 -2.54 18.30 -14.51
C ASN A 68 -3.20 17.43 -13.43
N PRO A 69 -2.59 17.24 -12.24
CA PRO A 69 -3.15 16.35 -11.21
C PRO A 69 -4.51 16.78 -10.68
N ALA A 70 -4.80 18.08 -10.65
CA ALA A 70 -6.07 18.63 -10.14
C ALA A 70 -7.31 18.21 -10.96
N LYS A 71 -7.12 17.64 -12.16
CA LYS A 71 -8.23 17.06 -12.95
C LYS A 71 -8.68 15.68 -12.46
N TYR A 72 -7.80 14.97 -11.75
CA TYR A 72 -7.97 13.56 -11.43
C TYR A 72 -8.00 13.31 -9.93
N PHE A 73 -7.24 14.11 -9.19
CA PHE A 73 -7.09 14.05 -7.76
C PHE A 73 -7.72 15.25 -7.09
N ASP A 74 -8.21 15.03 -5.88
CA ASP A 74 -8.53 16.12 -4.97
C ASP A 74 -7.24 16.81 -4.49
N THR A 75 -7.34 17.96 -3.82
CA THR A 75 -6.16 18.65 -3.30
C THR A 75 -5.71 18.10 -1.95
N TRP A 76 -4.47 18.38 -1.54
CA TRP A 76 -3.98 18.02 -0.21
C TRP A 76 -4.73 18.74 0.91
N GLU A 77 -5.21 19.97 0.68
CA GLU A 77 -6.06 20.68 1.63
C GLU A 77 -7.39 19.96 1.83
N LYS A 78 -7.99 19.43 0.76
CA LYS A 78 -9.21 18.63 0.85
C LYS A 78 -8.94 17.33 1.62
N MET A 79 -7.82 16.64 1.34
CA MET A 79 -7.40 15.47 2.13
C MET A 79 -7.31 15.79 3.63
N LEU A 80 -6.68 16.90 4.01
CA LEU A 80 -6.63 17.34 5.41
C LEU A 80 -8.01 17.65 5.99
N SER A 81 -8.88 18.30 5.22
CA SER A 81 -10.24 18.63 5.68
C SER A 81 -11.11 17.41 5.96
N LEU A 82 -10.86 16.30 5.24
CA LEU A 82 -11.55 15.04 5.45
C LEU A 82 -10.91 14.19 6.56
N THR A 83 -9.65 14.44 6.91
CA THR A 83 -8.91 13.64 7.88
C THR A 83 -9.11 14.20 9.30
N PRO A 84 -9.68 13.43 10.25
CA PRO A 84 -9.80 13.88 11.63
C PRO A 84 -8.43 14.18 12.22
N ILE A 85 -8.28 15.33 12.88
CA ILE A 85 -6.98 15.78 13.41
C ILE A 85 -6.37 14.78 14.42
N ALA A 86 -7.22 14.09 15.18
CA ALA A 86 -6.77 13.05 16.12
C ALA A 86 -6.16 11.83 15.43
N ASN A 87 -6.43 11.62 14.14
CA ASN A 87 -5.92 10.50 13.35
C ASN A 87 -4.74 10.90 12.45
N ILE A 88 -4.24 12.12 12.58
CA ILE A 88 -3.03 12.56 11.89
C ILE A 88 -1.84 12.29 12.81
N GLU A 89 -0.85 11.55 12.32
CA GLU A 89 0.42 11.43 13.01
C GLU A 89 1.35 12.55 12.53
N THR A 90 1.85 13.36 13.46
CA THR A 90 2.69 14.49 13.10
C THR A 90 4.10 14.05 12.71
N CYS A 91 4.82 14.89 11.98
CA CYS A 91 6.22 14.62 11.66
C CYS A 91 7.11 14.63 12.91
N THR A 92 6.76 15.41 13.92
CA THR A 92 7.36 15.33 15.27
C THR A 92 7.11 13.97 15.92
N ASP A 93 5.89 13.43 15.85
CA ASP A 93 5.59 12.10 16.41
C ASP A 93 6.35 10.99 15.70
N LEU A 94 6.41 11.06 14.37
CA LEU A 94 7.20 10.12 13.56
C LEU A 94 8.71 10.26 13.79
N ASP A 95 9.21 11.42 14.17
CA ASP A 95 10.62 11.57 14.55
C ASP A 95 10.93 10.96 15.91
N LYS A 96 9.96 11.01 16.83
CA LYS A 96 10.09 10.47 18.18
C LYS A 96 9.72 9.00 18.28
N GLY A 97 9.03 8.46 17.27
CA GLY A 97 8.48 7.10 17.32
C GLY A 97 7.29 6.98 18.26
N THR A 98 6.53 8.06 18.49
CA THR A 98 5.46 8.12 19.51
C THR A 98 4.49 6.94 19.40
N TYR A 99 4.17 6.51 18.18
CA TYR A 99 3.23 5.41 17.90
C TYR A 99 3.89 4.22 17.20
N GLY A 100 5.20 4.05 17.36
CA GLY A 100 5.95 2.94 16.75
C GLY A 100 6.21 3.09 15.25
N ASN A 101 5.85 4.23 14.64
CA ASN A 101 6.19 4.58 13.27
C ASN A 101 7.34 5.59 13.24
N PHE A 102 8.19 5.51 12.22
CA PHE A 102 9.34 6.39 12.08
C PHE A 102 9.48 6.96 10.67
N ARG A 103 10.04 8.18 10.56
CA ARG A 103 10.44 8.76 9.26
C ARG A 103 11.77 8.23 8.73
N TYR A 104 12.61 7.66 9.61
CA TYR A 104 13.99 7.26 9.31
C TYR A 104 14.77 8.32 8.51
N LYS A 105 14.84 9.54 9.05
CA LYS A 105 15.46 10.70 8.39
C LYS A 105 16.90 10.44 7.97
N GLU A 106 17.68 9.78 8.81
CA GLU A 106 19.08 9.48 8.55
C GLU A 106 19.24 8.54 7.36
N ASP A 107 18.44 7.48 7.28
CA ASP A 107 18.44 6.56 6.15
C ASP A 107 17.96 7.25 4.88
N TYR A 108 16.91 8.07 4.96
CA TYR A 108 16.47 8.88 3.82
C TYR A 108 17.61 9.75 3.28
N ILE A 109 18.28 10.52 4.14
CA ILE A 109 19.40 11.39 3.75
C ILE A 109 20.55 10.56 3.18
N LYS A 110 20.90 9.45 3.83
CA LYS A 110 21.97 8.54 3.39
C LYS A 110 21.72 8.00 1.98
N PHE A 111 20.50 7.55 1.68
CA PHE A 111 20.19 6.91 0.40
C PHE A 111 19.85 7.89 -0.72
N THR A 112 19.27 9.05 -0.39
CA THR A 112 18.80 10.02 -1.40
C THR A 112 19.73 11.23 -1.56
N GLY A 113 20.55 11.53 -0.55
CA GLY A 113 21.30 12.79 -0.46
C GLY A 113 20.42 14.03 -0.21
N ASN A 114 19.10 13.88 -0.08
CA ASN A 114 18.19 15.00 0.10
C ASN A 114 17.92 15.30 1.58
N THR A 115 18.04 16.56 1.96
CA THR A 115 17.81 17.04 3.33
C THR A 115 16.44 17.73 3.49
N GLN A 116 15.65 17.86 2.42
CA GLN A 116 14.33 18.51 2.45
C GLN A 116 13.25 17.60 3.07
N LEU A 117 13.31 17.44 4.39
CA LEU A 117 12.41 16.58 5.17
C LEU A 117 11.40 17.37 6.03
N ASP A 118 11.41 18.71 5.97
CA ASP A 118 10.51 19.54 6.75
C ASP A 118 9.06 19.36 6.33
N CYS A 119 8.16 19.20 7.31
CA CYS A 119 6.73 19.06 7.06
C CYS A 119 6.02 20.40 7.20
N TYR A 120 5.10 20.66 6.28
CA TYR A 120 4.20 21.80 6.37
C TYR A 120 3.26 21.62 7.54
N LYS A 121 3.29 22.59 8.47
CA LYS A 121 2.53 22.58 9.73
C LYS A 121 2.70 21.29 10.54
N ASP A 122 3.86 20.66 10.45
CA ASP A 122 4.17 19.39 11.13
C ASP A 122 3.27 18.20 10.71
N ILE A 123 2.55 18.30 9.59
CA ILE A 123 1.53 17.32 9.20
C ILE A 123 1.78 16.74 7.81
N VAL A 124 2.02 17.59 6.81
CA VAL A 124 2.17 17.15 5.42
C VAL A 124 3.62 17.28 5.00
N TRP A 125 4.22 16.21 4.52
CA TRP A 125 5.51 16.30 3.83
C TRP A 125 5.28 16.44 2.33
N PHE A 126 5.91 17.46 1.74
CA PHE A 126 5.93 17.63 0.29
C PHE A 126 7.22 17.02 -0.27
N SER A 127 7.07 16.12 -1.23
CA SER A 127 8.20 15.55 -1.98
C SER A 127 9.01 16.62 -2.70
N PRO A 128 10.29 16.37 -3.04
CA PRO A 128 11.08 17.33 -3.81
C PRO A 128 10.45 17.68 -5.15
N ALA A 129 9.83 16.71 -5.83
CA ALA A 129 9.09 16.96 -7.07
C ALA A 129 7.91 17.91 -6.86
N CYS A 130 7.13 17.71 -5.80
CA CYS A 130 6.05 18.61 -5.43
C CYS A 130 6.56 20.03 -5.14
N ARG A 131 7.69 20.15 -4.41
CA ARG A 131 8.29 21.46 -4.08
C ARG A 131 8.78 22.24 -5.30
N ARG A 132 9.11 21.57 -6.41
CA ARG A 132 9.51 22.20 -7.67
C ARG A 132 8.31 22.73 -8.47
N LEU A 133 7.09 22.33 -8.13
CA LEU A 133 5.89 22.86 -8.77
C LEU A 133 5.62 24.30 -8.31
N SER A 134 5.13 25.14 -9.22
CA SER A 134 4.76 26.52 -8.91
C SER A 134 3.59 26.63 -7.94
N ASN A 135 2.80 25.57 -7.79
CA ASN A 135 1.63 25.52 -6.92
C ASN A 135 1.50 24.15 -6.24
N TYR A 136 1.53 24.12 -4.90
CA TYR A 136 1.41 22.89 -4.13
C TYR A 136 0.03 22.22 -4.23
N THR A 137 -1.01 22.92 -4.70
CA THR A 137 -2.30 22.27 -4.99
C THR A 137 -2.22 21.30 -6.17
N GLN A 138 -1.14 21.33 -6.95
CA GLN A 138 -0.87 20.37 -8.01
C GLN A 138 -0.15 19.11 -7.52
N CYS A 139 0.22 19.04 -6.24
CA CYS A 139 0.80 17.83 -5.68
C CYS A 139 -0.29 16.76 -5.49
N VAL A 140 0.05 15.52 -5.81
CA VAL A 140 -0.85 14.39 -5.65
C VAL A 140 -0.97 14.08 -4.16
N PRO A 141 -2.15 14.23 -3.54
CA PRO A 141 -2.33 13.86 -2.15
C PRO A 141 -2.19 12.35 -1.96
N MET A 142 -1.41 11.97 -0.95
CA MET A 142 -1.15 10.58 -0.61
C MET A 142 -1.30 10.38 0.89
N ILE A 143 -2.14 9.41 1.29
CA ILE A 143 -2.37 9.08 2.70
C ILE A 143 -1.96 7.64 2.97
N VAL A 144 -1.07 7.44 3.94
CA VAL A 144 -0.51 6.10 4.24
C VAL A 144 -0.72 5.72 5.69
N GLN A 145 -0.98 4.44 5.91
CA GLN A 145 -1.19 3.86 7.23
C GLN A 145 0.07 3.24 7.78
N TYR A 146 0.95 2.73 6.92
CA TYR A 146 2.18 2.06 7.28
C TYR A 146 3.33 2.59 6.42
N GLU A 147 4.55 2.17 6.73
CA GLU A 147 5.70 2.33 5.84
C GLU A 147 5.94 3.77 5.30
N TYR A 148 5.68 4.78 6.14
CA TYR A 148 5.83 6.20 5.74
C TYR A 148 7.23 6.51 5.19
N HIS A 149 8.25 5.94 5.82
CA HIS A 149 9.65 6.08 5.41
C HIS A 149 9.94 5.47 4.03
N VAL A 150 9.25 4.39 3.65
CA VAL A 150 9.35 3.80 2.31
C VAL A 150 8.76 4.78 1.31
N MET A 151 7.58 5.32 1.58
CA MET A 151 6.88 6.22 0.67
C MET A 151 7.62 7.56 0.52
N LEU A 152 8.30 8.03 1.56
CA LEU A 152 9.27 9.12 1.48
C LEU A 152 10.35 8.84 0.43
N GLN A 153 11.04 7.69 0.53
CA GLN A 153 12.12 7.31 -0.39
C GLN A 153 11.60 7.06 -1.82
N LEU A 154 10.49 6.34 -1.98
CA LEU A 154 9.89 6.07 -3.28
C LEU A 154 9.51 7.36 -4.01
N SER A 155 8.93 8.31 -3.28
CA SER A 155 8.57 9.61 -3.85
C SER A 155 9.79 10.41 -4.33
N PHE A 156 10.95 10.18 -3.72
CA PHE A 156 12.21 10.75 -4.20
C PHE A 156 12.74 10.03 -5.44
N PHE A 157 12.94 8.72 -5.36
CA PHE A 157 13.59 7.95 -6.45
C PHE A 157 12.74 7.90 -7.72
N LEU A 158 11.42 7.89 -7.57
CA LEU A 158 10.48 7.90 -8.68
C LEU A 158 10.08 9.33 -9.07
N ASP A 159 10.70 10.36 -8.49
CA ASP A 159 10.41 11.77 -8.75
C ASP A 159 8.91 12.14 -8.64
N PHE A 160 8.19 11.47 -7.74
CA PHE A 160 6.74 11.54 -7.65
C PHE A 160 6.30 12.81 -6.90
N PRO A 161 5.56 13.76 -7.52
CA PRO A 161 5.09 14.98 -6.86
C PRO A 161 3.94 14.74 -5.88
N VAL A 162 4.24 14.12 -4.74
CA VAL A 162 3.25 13.82 -3.69
C VAL A 162 3.24 14.84 -2.55
N ALA A 163 2.06 15.01 -1.96
CA ALA A 163 1.82 15.59 -0.65
C ALA A 163 1.43 14.45 0.30
N LEU A 164 2.41 13.99 1.11
CA LEU A 164 2.32 12.77 1.90
C LEU A 164 1.84 13.06 3.33
N LEU A 165 0.78 12.38 3.74
CA LEU A 165 0.18 12.41 5.07
C LEU A 165 0.27 11.02 5.71
N LYS A 166 0.70 10.98 6.97
CA LYS A 166 0.61 9.78 7.79
C LYS A 166 -0.72 9.75 8.55
N PHE A 167 -1.47 8.68 8.32
CA PHE A 167 -2.64 8.37 9.14
C PHE A 167 -2.20 7.50 10.33
N ARG A 168 -2.54 7.93 11.55
CA ARG A 168 -2.08 7.34 12.80
C ARG A 168 -2.80 6.03 13.09
N ASP A 169 -2.07 4.93 13.07
CA ASP A 169 -2.53 3.62 13.55
C ASP A 169 -2.59 3.56 15.10
N GLY A 170 -3.50 2.77 15.65
CA GLY A 170 -3.53 2.48 17.09
C GLY A 170 -4.89 2.62 17.78
N SER A 171 -6.01 2.63 17.05
CA SER A 171 -7.34 2.56 17.68
C SER A 171 -8.17 1.41 17.13
N SER A 172 -9.04 0.82 17.94
CA SER A 172 -9.94 -0.26 17.49
C SER A 172 -10.92 0.16 16.39
N ALA A 173 -11.10 1.47 16.16
CA ALA A 173 -11.91 2.03 15.07
C ALA A 173 -11.06 2.60 13.91
N PHE A 174 -9.73 2.42 13.95
CA PHE A 174 -8.78 3.04 13.03
C PHE A 174 -9.12 2.74 11.57
N ASP A 175 -9.28 1.46 11.23
CA ASP A 175 -9.58 0.99 9.88
C ASP A 175 -10.85 1.64 9.34
N ALA A 176 -11.91 1.70 10.13
CA ALA A 176 -13.18 2.28 9.72
C ALA A 176 -13.05 3.78 9.40
N VAL A 177 -12.31 4.52 10.23
CA VAL A 177 -12.08 5.96 10.00
C VAL A 177 -11.18 6.16 8.78
N TYR A 178 -10.06 5.43 8.68
CA TYR A 178 -9.16 5.49 7.52
C TYR A 178 -9.90 5.22 6.22
N TYR A 179 -10.64 4.11 6.17
CA TYR A 179 -11.43 3.72 5.01
C TYR A 179 -12.55 4.71 4.70
N GLY A 180 -13.14 5.34 5.71
CA GLY A 180 -14.06 6.46 5.53
C GLY A 180 -13.40 7.64 4.80
N VAL A 181 -12.18 8.03 5.21
CA VAL A 181 -11.42 9.13 4.59
C VAL A 181 -11.06 8.82 3.14
N VAL A 182 -10.43 7.67 2.86
CA VAL A 182 -9.98 7.34 1.50
C VAL A 182 -11.15 7.13 0.53
N LYS A 183 -12.30 6.64 1.00
CA LYS A 183 -13.53 6.53 0.18
C LYS A 183 -14.17 7.88 -0.11
N SER A 184 -13.89 8.91 0.70
CA SER A 184 -14.51 10.23 0.58
C SER A 184 -13.76 11.19 -0.36
N GLY A 185 -12.62 10.77 -0.91
CA GLY A 185 -11.84 11.59 -1.85
C GLY A 185 -11.07 10.78 -2.88
N ASN A 186 -10.57 11.48 -3.89
CA ASN A 186 -9.72 10.93 -4.94
C ASN A 186 -8.26 11.21 -4.58
N PHE A 187 -7.68 10.31 -3.80
CA PHE A 187 -6.31 10.39 -3.31
C PHE A 187 -5.53 9.13 -3.71
N LEU A 188 -4.21 9.20 -3.62
CA LEU A 188 -3.43 7.99 -3.46
C LEU A 188 -3.52 7.52 -2.02
N PHE A 189 -3.62 6.22 -1.82
CA PHE A 189 -3.72 5.67 -0.48
C PHE A 189 -2.91 4.39 -0.32
N GLY A 190 -2.27 4.25 0.83
CA GLY A 190 -1.61 3.03 1.27
C GLY A 190 -2.64 2.01 1.74
N TRP A 191 -2.54 0.78 1.24
CA TRP A 191 -3.45 -0.27 1.64
C TRP A 191 -2.77 -1.62 1.78
N PHE A 192 -3.10 -2.27 2.89
CA PHE A 192 -2.73 -3.63 3.20
C PHE A 192 -3.77 -4.57 2.58
N LYS A 193 -3.47 -5.11 1.40
CA LYS A 193 -4.21 -6.28 0.90
C LYS A 193 -3.79 -7.48 1.78
N PRO A 194 -4.70 -8.40 2.15
CA PRO A 194 -6.05 -8.61 1.62
C PRO A 194 -7.15 -8.20 2.62
N ASP A 195 -7.18 -6.94 3.05
CA ASP A 195 -8.38 -6.44 3.71
C ASP A 195 -9.55 -6.39 2.70
N ASP A 196 -10.76 -6.82 3.07
CA ASP A 196 -11.96 -6.74 2.22
C ASP A 196 -12.69 -5.39 2.36
N ASN A 197 -12.30 -4.56 3.34
CA ASN A 197 -13.00 -3.33 3.71
C ASN A 197 -13.09 -2.29 2.58
N LEU A 198 -12.17 -2.32 1.60
CA LEU A 198 -12.22 -1.45 0.42
C LEU A 198 -12.87 -2.11 -0.80
N LEU A 199 -13.06 -3.43 -0.81
CA LEU A 199 -13.67 -4.17 -1.93
C LEU A 199 -15.20 -4.09 -1.95
N ALA A 200 -15.82 -3.70 -0.83
CA ALA A 200 -17.28 -3.53 -0.72
C ALA A 200 -17.82 -2.25 -1.39
N ASN A 201 -16.97 -1.44 -2.03
CA ASN A 201 -17.37 -0.22 -2.73
C ASN A 201 -17.70 -0.51 -4.21
N ARG A 202 -18.48 0.36 -4.85
CA ARG A 202 -18.72 0.29 -6.32
C ARG A 202 -17.48 0.62 -7.15
N ASP A 203 -16.55 1.36 -6.56
CA ASP A 203 -15.28 1.74 -7.17
C ASP A 203 -14.17 0.84 -6.62
N VAL A 204 -13.34 0.30 -7.51
CA VAL A 204 -12.34 -0.72 -7.17
C VAL A 204 -10.98 -0.06 -6.97
N PRO A 205 -10.23 -0.38 -5.90
CA PRO A 205 -8.84 0.04 -5.77
C PRO A 205 -7.98 -0.55 -6.90
N VAL A 206 -7.30 0.31 -7.65
CA VAL A 206 -6.30 -0.06 -8.66
C VAL A 206 -4.93 0.22 -8.08
N ARG A 207 -4.07 -0.81 -8.07
CA ARG A 207 -2.69 -0.67 -7.59
C ARG A 207 -1.90 0.24 -8.53
N VAL A 208 -1.18 1.21 -7.95
CA VAL A 208 -0.22 2.03 -8.68
C VAL A 208 0.95 1.15 -9.08
N ARG A 209 1.24 1.10 -10.38
CA ARG A 209 2.32 0.27 -10.90
C ARG A 209 3.65 0.98 -10.71
N MET A 210 4.54 0.34 -9.96
CA MET A 210 5.91 0.78 -9.67
C MET A 210 6.92 -0.11 -10.39
N PRO A 211 8.21 0.29 -10.49
CA PRO A 211 9.27 -0.60 -10.97
C PRO A 211 9.35 -1.89 -10.16
N ASP A 212 9.82 -2.98 -10.78
CA ASP A 212 9.91 -4.28 -10.12
C ASP A 212 10.78 -4.22 -8.85
N PRO A 213 10.36 -4.89 -7.77
CA PRO A 213 11.03 -4.82 -6.47
C PRO A 213 12.47 -5.32 -6.53
N ASN A 214 13.39 -4.57 -5.94
CA ASN A 214 14.76 -4.99 -5.71
C ASN A 214 14.96 -5.42 -4.25
N GLY A 215 14.81 -6.72 -3.99
CA GLY A 215 14.93 -7.27 -2.63
C GLY A 215 16.29 -7.04 -1.97
N TYR A 216 17.38 -6.92 -2.74
CA TYR A 216 18.71 -6.65 -2.19
C TYR A 216 18.82 -5.22 -1.65
N GLU A 217 18.31 -4.23 -2.40
CA GLU A 217 18.27 -2.85 -1.94
C GLU A 217 17.33 -2.67 -0.74
N GLN A 218 16.16 -3.32 -0.79
CA GLN A 218 15.19 -3.27 0.31
C GLN A 218 15.72 -3.90 1.60
N ALA A 219 16.48 -5.00 1.50
CA ALA A 219 17.16 -5.61 2.65
C ALA A 219 18.21 -4.69 3.31
N GLN A 220 18.65 -3.65 2.60
CA GLN A 220 19.55 -2.61 3.12
C GLN A 220 18.81 -1.35 3.57
N GLY A 221 17.48 -1.31 3.47
CA GLY A 221 16.66 -0.13 3.78
C GLY A 221 16.59 0.91 2.65
N LYS A 222 17.06 0.57 1.43
CA LYS A 222 16.96 1.42 0.24
C LYS A 222 15.72 1.07 -0.57
N TYR A 223 14.76 1.99 -0.64
CA TYR A 223 13.48 1.78 -1.32
C TYR A 223 13.38 2.61 -2.61
N ALA A 224 14.13 2.20 -3.63
CA ALA A 224 14.16 2.87 -4.95
C ALA A 224 13.23 2.23 -6.00
N THR A 225 12.69 1.06 -5.69
CA THR A 225 11.83 0.25 -6.54
C THR A 225 10.54 -0.10 -5.81
N GLY A 226 9.53 -0.59 -6.54
CA GLY A 226 8.25 -0.97 -5.96
C GLY A 226 8.41 -1.96 -4.81
N LEU A 227 7.41 -2.00 -3.93
CA LEU A 227 7.37 -2.96 -2.84
C LEU A 227 7.02 -4.35 -3.37
N ALA A 228 7.57 -5.40 -2.76
CA ALA A 228 7.35 -6.76 -3.22
C ALA A 228 5.86 -7.13 -3.24
N ASP A 229 5.51 -7.95 -4.25
CA ASP A 229 4.14 -8.37 -4.47
C ASP A 229 3.68 -9.32 -3.36
N MET A 230 2.39 -9.22 -3.03
CA MET A 230 1.73 -10.26 -2.27
C MET A 230 1.63 -11.53 -3.10
N ASN A 231 2.49 -12.49 -2.77
CA ASN A 231 2.40 -13.81 -3.34
C ASN A 231 1.63 -14.72 -2.36
N PRO A 232 0.48 -15.27 -2.74
CA PRO A 232 -0.13 -16.33 -1.95
C PRO A 232 0.82 -17.54 -1.95
N ARG A 233 1.36 -17.89 -0.78
CA ARG A 233 1.93 -19.21 -0.54
C ARG A 233 0.78 -20.17 -0.31
N ASN A 234 0.53 -21.02 -1.29
CA ASN A 234 -0.52 -22.02 -1.19
C ASN A 234 0.05 -23.28 -0.51
N TYR A 235 -0.57 -23.71 0.57
CA TYR A 235 -0.29 -24.96 1.27
C TYR A 235 -1.33 -26.00 0.90
N MET A 236 -0.85 -27.10 0.31
CA MET A 236 -1.66 -28.27 0.02
C MET A 236 -1.51 -29.28 1.16
N TRP A 237 -2.60 -29.85 1.65
CA TRP A 237 -2.51 -30.93 2.63
C TRP A 237 -1.71 -32.11 2.05
N ARG A 238 -0.75 -32.64 2.82
CA ARG A 238 0.21 -33.69 2.38
C ARG A 238 -0.45 -34.96 1.82
N TYR A 239 -1.71 -35.23 2.18
CA TYR A 239 -2.47 -36.39 1.73
C TYR A 239 -3.56 -36.06 0.69
N LEU A 240 -3.70 -34.80 0.26
CA LEU A 240 -4.69 -34.40 -0.75
C LEU A 240 -4.63 -35.24 -2.05
N PRO A 241 -3.44 -35.64 -2.55
CA PRO A 241 -3.36 -36.52 -3.72
C PRO A 241 -4.01 -37.90 -3.53
N SER A 242 -4.09 -38.39 -2.29
CA SER A 242 -4.72 -39.67 -1.95
C SER A 242 -6.23 -39.58 -1.70
N VAL A 243 -6.76 -38.36 -1.53
CA VAL A 243 -8.18 -38.14 -1.18
C VAL A 243 -8.99 -37.61 -2.36
N ASP A 244 -8.41 -36.74 -3.20
CA ASP A 244 -9.10 -36.22 -4.39
C ASP A 244 -8.12 -35.79 -5.50
N LYS A 245 -8.09 -36.58 -6.59
CA LYS A 245 -7.24 -36.33 -7.77
C LYS A 245 -7.66 -35.08 -8.55
N HIS A 246 -8.95 -34.71 -8.52
CA HIS A 246 -9.47 -33.55 -9.24
C HIS A 246 -9.08 -32.24 -8.54
N VAL A 247 -9.06 -32.23 -7.20
CA VAL A 247 -8.59 -31.09 -6.41
C VAL A 247 -7.09 -30.89 -6.57
N THR A 248 -6.31 -31.97 -6.67
CA THR A 248 -4.87 -31.94 -6.94
C THR A 248 -4.56 -31.25 -8.28
N PHE A 249 -5.38 -31.50 -9.31
CA PHE A 249 -5.26 -30.83 -10.61
C PHE A 249 -5.57 -29.32 -10.51
N MET A 250 -6.67 -28.92 -9.86
CA MET A 250 -6.97 -27.49 -9.66
C MET A 250 -5.91 -26.78 -8.83
N ALA A 251 -5.39 -27.44 -7.79
CA ALA A 251 -4.27 -26.94 -7.00
C ALA A 251 -3.05 -26.70 -7.92
N SER A 252 -2.63 -27.68 -8.71
CA SER A 252 -1.48 -27.51 -9.63
C SER A 252 -1.60 -26.34 -10.63
N LYS A 253 -2.82 -25.84 -10.90
CA LYS A 253 -3.08 -24.67 -11.75
C LYS A 253 -3.00 -23.32 -11.02
N LEU A 254 -3.04 -23.32 -9.69
CA LEU A 254 -2.93 -22.11 -8.84
C LEU A 254 -1.47 -21.75 -8.47
N ASN A 255 -0.49 -22.33 -9.18
CA ASN A 255 0.95 -22.14 -8.98
C ASN A 255 1.42 -22.43 -7.53
N PHE A 256 1.59 -23.72 -7.23
CA PHE A 256 2.21 -24.22 -5.98
C PHE A 256 3.73 -24.38 -6.11
N TYR A 257 4.29 -24.02 -7.27
CA TYR A 257 5.71 -24.11 -7.54
C TYR A 257 6.30 -22.71 -7.50
N ASP A 258 6.76 -22.32 -6.33
CA ASP A 258 8.16 -21.94 -6.13
C ASP A 258 8.47 -22.04 -4.63
N GLN A 259 9.65 -22.59 -4.34
CA GLN A 259 10.13 -23.04 -3.03
C GLN A 259 10.28 -21.90 -2.02
#